data_AF-A0A1Z9M396-F1
#
_entry.id   AF-A0A1Z9M396-F1
#
_cell.length_a   1.000
_cell.length_b   1.000
_cell.length_c   1.000
_cell.angle_alpha   90.00
_cell.angle_beta   90.00
_cell.angle_gamma   90.00
#
_symmetry.space_group_name_H-M   'P 1'
#
loop_
_entity.id
_entity.type
_entity.pdbx_description
1 polymer ?
#
loop_
_entity_poly.entity_id
_entity_poly.type
_entity_poly.pdbx_seq_one_letter_code
_entity_poly.pdbx_strand_id
1 'polypeptide(L)'
;MKYFLIFFNIFFCITTTFKTEIGTCHLSSDLDRLYFEEEIKDLISKHSQILVSTFRLHSHQSFYIHLSHSLENFNKTVGKKMPQWVAGITMGNSRVVVKSPHFLNISFHQMKKVLIHELNHIYINRIDKKRTTPSWFKEGLAMSSADEFTLRDRIRISKARFTGSLLHLHDLNRFFRLPRHQVDLAYSQSAAAVYFLIDSYGQSSIRSILLKLEKGYSFEDSFAASTDQDLVDFSRDYTRYLKSAYLWLVLIEFPSLIFILFPILLTCAFILRYYRNKKILKKWQIEEELYQGDDEYWQES
;
A
#
# COMPACT_ATOMS: atom_id res chain seq x y z
N MET A 1 -0.87 3.75 64.27
CA MET A 1 -0.14 4.35 63.13
C MET A 1 0.04 3.30 62.04
N LYS A 2 -0.74 3.34 60.97
CA LYS A 2 -0.55 2.48 59.79
C LYS A 2 0.33 3.25 58.80
N TYR A 3 1.56 2.79 58.61
CA TYR A 3 2.46 3.32 57.59
C TYR A 3 1.99 2.83 56.21
N PHE A 4 1.59 3.77 55.35
CA PHE A 4 1.25 3.50 53.96
C PHE A 4 2.56 3.53 53.15
N LEU A 5 3.08 2.35 52.80
CA LEU A 5 4.20 2.23 51.88
C LEU A 5 3.72 2.58 50.47
N ILE A 6 4.02 3.80 50.03
CA ILE A 6 3.85 4.22 48.64
C ILE A 6 5.00 3.59 47.85
N PHE A 7 4.74 2.49 47.15
CA PHE A 7 5.65 1.96 46.15
C PHE A 7 5.66 2.90 44.94
N PHE A 8 6.67 3.76 44.85
CA PHE A 8 7.03 4.41 43.59
C PHE A 8 7.59 3.32 42.66
N ASN A 9 6.76 2.79 41.78
CA ASN A 9 7.24 1.97 40.66
C ASN A 9 7.98 2.91 39.70
N ILE A 10 9.29 3.04 39.89
CA ILE A 10 10.18 3.64 38.90
C ILE A 10 10.28 2.61 37.77
N PHE A 11 9.46 2.77 36.73
CA PHE A 11 9.62 2.01 35.48
C PHE A 11 11.01 2.33 34.90
N PHE A 12 11.93 1.37 34.97
CA PHE A 12 13.21 1.46 34.28
C PHE A 12 12.94 1.22 32.79
N CYS A 13 12.79 2.30 32.02
CA CYS A 13 12.63 2.19 30.58
C CYS A 13 13.98 1.74 29.97
N ILE A 14 14.06 0.48 29.55
CA ILE A 14 15.26 -0.04 28.87
C ILE A 14 15.41 0.71 27.56
N THR A 15 16.58 1.31 27.37
CA THR A 15 16.93 2.02 26.15
C THR A 15 18.21 1.42 25.57
N THR A 16 18.11 0.87 24.37
CA THR A 16 19.27 0.41 23.59
C THR A 16 19.63 1.47 22.56
N THR A 17 20.92 1.78 22.47
CA THR A 17 21.43 2.77 21.50
C THR A 17 22.37 2.11 20.50
N PHE A 18 22.19 2.38 19.21
CA PHE A 18 23.02 1.84 18.14
C PHE A 18 23.09 2.78 16.93
N LYS A 19 24.16 2.65 16.12
CA LYS A 19 24.37 3.49 14.93
C LYS A 19 23.67 2.90 13.71
N THR A 20 23.18 3.78 12.84
CA THR A 20 22.54 3.45 11.55
C THR A 20 23.02 4.44 10.48
N GLU A 21 22.77 4.18 9.20
CA GLU A 21 23.17 5.09 8.11
C GLU A 21 22.43 6.43 8.12
N ILE A 22 21.28 6.48 8.77
CA ILE A 22 20.49 7.71 8.93
C ILE A 22 20.69 8.35 10.32
N GLY A 23 21.65 7.88 11.13
CA GLY A 23 22.00 8.46 12.43
C GLY A 23 21.90 7.48 13.61
N THR A 24 22.04 7.98 14.83
CA THR A 24 22.00 7.14 16.04
C THR A 24 20.56 6.85 16.45
N CYS A 25 20.18 5.57 16.53
CA CYS A 25 18.87 5.13 16.99
C CYS A 25 18.90 4.86 18.49
N HIS A 26 17.93 5.42 19.21
CA HIS A 26 17.62 5.09 20.60
C HIS A 26 16.29 4.32 20.63
N LEU A 27 16.36 3.00 20.83
CA LEU A 27 15.22 2.10 20.89
C LEU A 27 14.81 1.89 22.36
N SER A 28 13.54 2.10 22.68
CA SER A 28 13.00 1.94 24.03
C SER A 28 11.66 1.20 24.02
N SER A 29 11.27 0.66 25.18
CA SER A 29 9.97 0.00 25.39
C SER A 29 9.38 0.36 26.75
N ASP A 30 8.06 0.29 26.86
CA ASP A 30 7.35 0.37 28.15
C ASP A 30 7.61 -0.84 29.06
N LEU A 31 8.09 -1.95 28.52
CA LEU A 31 8.38 -3.16 29.30
C LEU A 31 9.82 -3.16 29.78
N ASP A 32 10.05 -3.89 30.87
CA ASP A 32 11.39 -4.21 31.40
C ASP A 32 12.18 -5.16 30.50
N ARG A 33 11.71 -5.44 29.28
CA ARG A 33 12.43 -6.20 28.24
C ARG A 33 11.97 -5.78 26.84
N LEU A 34 12.93 -5.63 25.93
CA LEU A 34 12.69 -5.51 24.50
C LEU A 34 12.58 -6.90 23.85
N TYR A 35 11.36 -7.33 23.53
CA TYR A 35 11.17 -8.54 22.73
C TYR A 35 11.63 -8.30 21.29
N PHE A 36 12.36 -9.27 20.73
CA PHE A 36 12.92 -9.22 19.38
C PHE A 36 13.89 -8.06 19.13
N GLU A 37 14.62 -7.64 20.16
CA GLU A 37 15.51 -6.48 20.11
C GLU A 37 16.51 -6.57 18.94
N GLU A 38 17.21 -7.70 18.80
CA GLU A 38 18.21 -7.88 17.74
C GLU A 38 17.57 -7.89 16.35
N GLU A 39 16.40 -8.53 16.16
CA GLU A 39 15.72 -8.48 14.87
C GLU A 39 15.21 -7.09 14.51
N ILE A 40 14.81 -6.28 15.50
CA ILE A 40 14.39 -4.89 15.30
C ILE A 40 15.61 -4.00 14.99
N LYS A 41 16.72 -4.18 15.70
CA LYS A 41 17.99 -3.47 15.42
C LYS A 41 18.51 -3.77 14.01
N ASP A 42 18.50 -5.04 13.62
CA ASP A 42 18.88 -5.47 12.27
C ASP A 42 17.97 -4.85 11.20
N LEU A 43 16.65 -4.92 11.41
CA LEU A 43 15.67 -4.30 10.52
C LEU A 43 15.92 -2.81 10.32
N ILE A 44 16.07 -2.05 11.42
CA ILE A 44 16.28 -0.60 11.37
C ILE A 44 17.60 -0.28 10.66
N SER A 45 18.68 -1.01 10.99
CA SER A 45 20.00 -0.80 10.41
C SER A 45 20.01 -1.10 8.91
N LYS A 46 19.48 -2.26 8.51
CA LYS A 46 19.37 -2.66 7.09
C LYS A 46 18.49 -1.70 6.30
N HIS A 47 17.33 -1.31 6.84
CA HIS A 47 16.44 -0.38 6.13
C HIS A 47 17.06 1.01 6.01
N SER A 48 17.80 1.48 7.03
CA SER A 48 18.56 2.73 6.93
C SER A 48 19.57 2.72 5.78
N GLN A 49 20.27 1.60 5.58
CA GLN A 49 21.19 1.40 4.45
C GLN A 49 20.46 1.42 3.11
N ILE A 50 19.28 0.80 3.03
CA ILE A 50 18.45 0.82 1.83
C ILE A 50 18.03 2.25 1.48
N LEU A 51 17.56 3.02 2.46
CA LEU A 51 17.15 4.43 2.24
C LEU A 51 18.32 5.27 1.71
N VAL A 52 19.48 5.19 2.38
CA VAL A 52 20.66 5.97 2.01
C VAL A 52 21.23 5.53 0.66
N SER A 53 21.31 4.23 0.38
CA SER A 53 21.80 3.74 -0.92
C SER A 53 20.86 4.10 -2.08
N THR A 54 19.54 4.05 -1.84
CA THR A 54 18.52 4.35 -2.85
C THR A 54 18.48 5.84 -3.17
N PHE A 55 18.48 6.71 -2.16
CA PHE A 55 18.26 8.14 -2.34
C PHE A 55 19.53 9.00 -2.26
N ARG A 56 20.63 8.44 -1.75
CA ARG A 56 21.95 9.08 -1.59
C ARG A 56 21.93 10.37 -0.75
N LEU A 57 21.01 10.44 0.21
CA LEU A 57 20.91 11.53 1.17
C LEU A 57 21.29 11.00 2.55
N HIS A 58 22.25 11.65 3.19
CA HIS A 58 22.78 11.25 4.48
C HIS A 58 22.25 12.17 5.57
N SER A 59 21.95 11.58 6.72
CA SER A 59 21.67 12.32 7.94
C SER A 59 22.38 11.61 9.09
N HIS A 60 22.98 12.37 9.99
CA HIS A 60 23.65 11.83 11.18
C HIS A 60 22.90 12.17 12.49
N GLN A 61 21.72 12.77 12.39
CA GLN A 61 20.92 13.15 13.55
C GLN A 61 20.37 11.93 14.30
N SER A 62 20.39 11.99 15.63
CA SER A 62 19.76 10.95 16.45
C SER A 62 18.25 10.90 16.23
N PHE A 63 17.68 9.70 16.37
CA PHE A 63 16.24 9.47 16.41
C PHE A 63 15.88 8.42 17.46
N TYR A 64 14.63 8.45 17.88
CA TYR A 64 14.09 7.70 18.99
C TYR A 64 12.92 6.86 18.50
N ILE A 65 12.98 5.55 18.76
CA ILE A 65 11.88 4.63 18.50
C ILE A 65 11.40 4.10 19.85
N HIS A 66 10.11 4.24 20.10
CA HIS A 66 9.49 3.76 21.34
C HIS A 66 8.41 2.73 21.01
N LEU A 67 8.55 1.53 21.59
CA LEU A 67 7.59 0.43 21.47
C LEU A 67 6.62 0.48 22.65
N SER A 68 5.38 0.85 22.36
CA SER A 68 4.34 0.99 23.36
C SER A 68 3.52 -0.29 23.49
N HIS A 69 3.32 -0.79 24.72
CA HIS A 69 2.61 -2.04 24.97
C HIS A 69 1.15 -1.87 25.41
N SER A 70 0.69 -0.62 25.58
CA SER A 70 -0.72 -0.30 25.84
C SER A 70 -1.15 0.94 25.04
N LEU A 71 -2.46 1.07 24.79
CA LEU A 71 -3.01 2.29 24.17
C LEU A 71 -2.84 3.52 25.07
N GLU A 72 -2.88 3.32 26.38
CA GLU A 72 -2.70 4.39 27.37
C GLU A 72 -1.29 4.96 27.29
N ASN A 73 -0.27 4.10 27.34
CA ASN A 73 1.12 4.53 27.19
C ASN A 73 1.36 5.12 25.80
N PHE A 74 0.77 4.54 24.76
CA PHE A 74 0.90 5.07 23.40
C PHE A 74 0.40 6.51 23.34
N ASN A 75 -0.82 6.75 23.84
CA ASN A 75 -1.42 8.09 23.87
C ASN A 75 -0.64 9.06 24.78
N LYS A 76 -0.11 8.58 25.90
CA LYS A 76 0.72 9.36 26.84
C LYS A 76 2.05 9.78 26.19
N THR A 77 2.73 8.85 25.53
CA THR A 77 4.00 9.07 24.83
C THR A 77 3.82 9.99 23.63
N VAL A 78 2.71 9.85 22.90
CA VAL A 78 2.36 10.72 21.76
C VAL A 78 1.82 12.09 22.23
N GLY A 79 1.32 12.20 23.45
CA GLY A 79 0.78 13.43 24.04
C GLY A 79 -0.66 13.78 23.59
N LYS A 80 -1.37 12.87 22.92
CA LYS A 80 -2.78 13.02 22.54
C LYS A 80 -3.47 11.67 22.36
N LYS A 81 -4.80 11.65 22.46
CA LYS A 81 -5.60 10.45 22.17
C LYS A 81 -5.57 10.15 20.68
N MET A 82 -5.00 9.01 20.32
CA MET A 82 -4.92 8.54 18.94
C MET A 82 -6.00 7.50 18.64
N PRO A 83 -6.50 7.45 17.40
CA PRO A 83 -7.39 6.38 16.99
C PRO A 83 -6.75 5.00 17.15
N GLN A 84 -7.57 3.99 17.45
CA GLN A 84 -7.08 2.64 17.73
C GLN A 84 -6.36 1.99 16.53
N TRP A 85 -6.83 2.27 15.31
CA TRP A 85 -6.27 1.74 14.05
C TRP A 85 -4.87 2.26 13.71
N VAL A 86 -4.40 3.33 14.34
CA VAL A 86 -3.06 3.88 14.11
C VAL A 86 -2.03 2.95 14.76
N ALA A 87 -1.24 2.25 13.95
CA ALA A 87 -0.26 1.29 14.45
C ALA A 87 1.06 1.93 14.89
N GLY A 88 1.46 2.99 14.20
CA GLY A 88 2.65 3.78 14.48
C GLY A 88 2.41 5.27 14.19
N ILE A 89 3.28 6.12 14.72
CA ILE A 89 3.31 7.53 14.37
C ILE A 89 4.72 8.10 14.46
N THR A 90 5.10 8.85 13.43
CA THR A 90 6.28 9.69 13.41
C THR A 90 5.94 11.12 13.83
N MET A 91 6.64 11.60 14.85
CA MET A 91 6.53 12.95 15.39
C MET A 91 7.76 13.76 14.99
N GLY A 92 7.55 14.77 14.15
CA GLY A 92 8.64 15.60 13.64
C GLY A 92 9.61 14.78 12.78
N ASN A 93 10.91 14.96 13.00
CA ASN A 93 11.98 14.36 12.21
C ASN A 93 12.89 13.42 13.01
N SER A 94 12.50 13.06 14.24
CA SER A 94 13.38 12.31 15.16
C SER A 94 12.67 11.34 16.09
N ARG A 95 11.34 11.33 16.21
CA ARG A 95 10.65 10.44 17.17
C ARG A 95 9.60 9.59 16.49
N VAL A 96 9.62 8.29 16.77
CA VAL A 96 8.65 7.31 16.30
C VAL A 96 8.09 6.59 17.51
N VAL A 97 6.77 6.40 17.54
CA VAL A 97 6.08 5.59 18.55
C VAL A 97 5.29 4.51 17.81
N VAL A 98 5.53 3.24 18.12
CA VAL A 98 4.86 2.09 17.49
C VAL A 98 4.20 1.25 18.57
N LYS A 99 2.95 0.82 18.34
CA LYS A 99 2.27 -0.13 19.23
C LYS A 99 2.83 -1.53 19.02
N SER A 100 3.01 -2.27 20.10
CA SER A 100 3.55 -3.63 20.05
C SER A 100 2.61 -4.61 19.36
N PRO A 101 3.12 -5.73 18.79
CA PRO A 101 2.32 -6.66 18.00
C PRO A 101 1.21 -7.32 18.82
N HIS A 102 1.51 -7.65 20.08
CA HIS A 102 0.56 -8.24 21.02
C HIS A 102 -0.65 -7.33 21.26
N PHE A 103 -0.42 -6.02 21.37
CA PHE A 103 -1.49 -5.06 21.59
C PHE A 103 -2.37 -4.86 20.35
N LEU A 104 -1.76 -4.85 19.16
CA LEU A 104 -2.47 -4.66 17.90
C LEU A 104 -3.09 -5.95 17.34
N ASN A 105 -2.84 -7.11 17.96
CA ASN A 105 -3.15 -8.43 17.41
C ASN A 105 -2.62 -8.61 15.97
N ILE A 106 -1.41 -8.10 15.72
CA ILE A 106 -0.72 -8.20 14.43
C ILE A 106 0.47 -9.14 14.55
N SER A 107 0.89 -9.71 13.42
CA SER A 107 2.10 -10.51 13.38
C SER A 107 3.36 -9.65 13.57
N PHE A 108 4.44 -10.26 14.03
CA PHE A 108 5.74 -9.58 14.10
C PHE A 108 6.16 -9.06 12.71
N HIS A 109 5.87 -9.79 11.64
CA HIS A 109 6.11 -9.35 10.27
C HIS A 109 5.35 -8.06 9.91
N GLN A 110 4.07 -7.94 10.31
CA GLN A 110 3.31 -6.70 10.10
C GLN A 110 3.89 -5.52 10.89
N MET A 111 4.37 -5.74 12.12
CA MET A 111 5.07 -4.69 12.87
C MET A 111 6.36 -4.24 12.16
N LYS A 112 7.12 -5.16 11.54
CA LYS A 112 8.29 -4.79 10.72
C LYS A 112 7.92 -3.83 9.59
N LYS A 113 6.78 -4.07 8.91
CA LYS A 113 6.27 -3.17 7.87
C LYS A 113 5.95 -1.77 8.43
N VAL A 114 5.27 -1.70 9.57
CA VAL A 114 5.00 -0.43 10.28
C VAL A 114 6.31 0.30 10.63
N LEU A 115 7.31 -0.39 11.15
CA LEU A 115 8.61 0.24 11.46
C LEU A 115 9.30 0.78 10.20
N ILE A 116 9.30 0.03 9.10
CA ILE A 116 9.84 0.49 7.81
C ILE A 116 9.08 1.73 7.30
N HIS A 117 7.76 1.75 7.46
CA HIS A 117 6.91 2.87 7.11
C HIS A 117 7.28 4.12 7.91
N GLU A 118 7.33 4.04 9.24
CA GLU A 118 7.67 5.18 10.10
C GLU A 118 9.11 5.68 9.90
N LEU A 119 10.07 4.78 9.63
CA LEU A 119 11.44 5.16 9.29
C LEU A 119 11.51 6.00 8.00
N ASN A 120 10.64 5.73 7.02
CA ASN A 120 10.55 6.56 5.81
C ASN A 120 10.09 7.98 6.15
N HIS A 121 9.15 8.16 7.07
CA HIS A 121 8.74 9.49 7.49
C HIS A 121 9.88 10.26 8.18
N ILE A 122 10.66 9.61 9.06
CA ILE A 122 11.86 10.23 9.65
C ILE A 122 12.81 10.70 8.55
N TYR A 123 13.07 9.86 7.56
CA TYR A 123 13.97 10.17 6.46
C TYR A 123 13.48 11.37 5.63
N ILE A 124 12.24 11.34 5.16
CA ILE A 124 11.66 12.41 4.34
C ILE A 124 11.55 13.72 5.12
N ASN A 125 11.14 13.68 6.40
CA ASN A 125 10.97 14.88 7.22
C ASN A 125 12.30 15.59 7.54
N ARG A 126 13.44 14.91 7.38
CA ARG A 126 14.78 15.52 7.49
C ARG A 126 15.21 16.20 6.19
N ILE A 127 14.74 15.70 5.06
CA ILE A 127 15.03 16.22 3.73
C ILE A 127 14.17 17.45 3.43
N ASP A 128 12.86 17.34 3.65
CA ASP A 128 11.89 18.38 3.32
C ASP A 128 11.84 19.50 4.38
N LYS A 129 12.84 20.37 4.36
CA LYS A 129 12.97 21.50 5.29
C LYS A 129 11.82 22.51 5.14
N LYS A 130 11.28 22.70 3.93
CA LYS A 130 10.19 23.64 3.65
C LYS A 130 8.81 23.07 3.95
N ARG A 131 8.72 21.76 4.24
CA ARG A 131 7.46 21.05 4.52
C ARG A 131 6.44 21.18 3.39
N THR A 132 6.92 21.19 2.16
CA THR A 132 6.09 21.31 0.95
C THR A 132 5.64 19.96 0.41
N THR A 133 6.19 18.85 0.90
CA THR A 133 5.88 17.51 0.37
C THR A 133 4.43 17.12 0.70
N PRO A 134 3.61 16.79 -0.30
CA PRO A 134 2.22 16.41 -0.10
C PRO A 134 2.10 15.07 0.64
N SER A 135 1.01 14.87 1.39
CA SER A 135 0.76 13.62 2.11
C SER A 135 0.81 12.41 1.17
N TRP A 136 0.19 12.46 -0.01
CA TRP A 136 0.18 11.32 -0.92
C TRP A 136 1.58 10.79 -1.27
N PHE A 137 2.56 11.69 -1.45
CA PHE A 137 3.91 11.28 -1.78
C PHE A 137 4.61 10.67 -0.57
N LYS A 138 4.46 11.28 0.61
CA LYS A 138 5.05 10.76 1.87
C LYS A 138 4.48 9.40 2.24
N GLU A 139 3.16 9.28 2.28
CA GLU A 139 2.47 8.03 2.62
C GLU A 139 2.72 6.98 1.54
N GLY A 140 2.63 7.35 0.27
CA GLY A 140 2.86 6.43 -0.84
C GLY A 140 4.29 5.86 -0.86
N LEU A 141 5.30 6.69 -0.58
CA LEU A 141 6.69 6.24 -0.54
C LEU A 141 6.96 5.35 0.68
N ALA A 142 6.37 5.68 1.83
CA ALA A 142 6.43 4.85 3.02
C ALA A 142 5.77 3.47 2.78
N MET A 143 4.57 3.45 2.21
CA MET A 143 3.86 2.21 1.85
C MET A 143 4.61 1.38 0.81
N SER A 144 5.17 2.03 -0.22
CA SER A 144 5.96 1.34 -1.25
C SER A 144 7.22 0.71 -0.66
N SER A 145 7.90 1.40 0.26
CA SER A 145 9.11 0.90 0.91
C SER A 145 8.83 -0.24 1.89
N ALA A 146 7.68 -0.19 2.56
CA ALA A 146 7.22 -1.19 3.52
C ALA A 146 6.53 -2.40 2.87
N ASP A 147 6.37 -2.42 1.54
CA ASP A 147 5.59 -3.42 0.81
C ASP A 147 4.15 -3.54 1.36
N GLU A 148 3.52 -2.39 1.63
CA GLU A 148 2.17 -2.33 2.21
C GLU A 148 1.06 -2.21 1.17
N PHE A 149 1.40 -2.12 -0.12
CA PHE A 149 0.40 -2.04 -1.18
C PHE A 149 -0.10 -3.42 -1.62
N THR A 150 -1.12 -3.91 -0.92
CA THR A 150 -1.63 -5.28 -1.06
C THR A 150 -2.73 -5.41 -2.11
N LEU A 151 -3.12 -6.64 -2.45
CA LEU A 151 -4.31 -6.90 -3.28
C LEU A 151 -5.58 -6.25 -2.72
N ARG A 152 -5.73 -6.18 -1.39
CA ARG A 152 -6.87 -5.51 -0.74
C ARG A 152 -6.93 -4.04 -1.11
N ASP A 153 -5.79 -3.36 -1.18
CA ASP A 153 -5.71 -1.95 -1.58
C ASP A 153 -6.09 -1.77 -3.05
N ARG A 154 -5.63 -2.67 -3.92
CA ARG A 154 -6.00 -2.66 -5.34
C ARG A 154 -7.50 -2.89 -5.55
N ILE A 155 -8.10 -3.81 -4.79
CA ILE A 155 -9.55 -4.04 -4.78
C ILE A 155 -10.29 -2.80 -4.25
N ARG A 156 -9.80 -2.16 -3.18
CA ARG A 156 -10.39 -0.92 -2.63
C ARG A 156 -10.42 0.20 -3.67
N ILE A 157 -9.33 0.40 -4.41
CA ILE A 157 -9.27 1.36 -5.53
C ILE A 157 -10.28 0.98 -6.63
N SER A 158 -10.33 -0.31 -6.99
CA SER A 158 -11.25 -0.82 -8.01
C SER A 158 -12.72 -0.57 -7.64
N LYS A 159 -13.08 -0.81 -6.37
CA LYS A 159 -14.41 -0.52 -5.84
C LYS A 159 -14.73 0.97 -5.88
N ALA A 160 -13.81 1.81 -5.40
CA ALA A 160 -13.99 3.26 -5.42
C ALA A 160 -14.15 3.81 -6.85
N ARG A 161 -13.43 3.22 -7.82
CA ARG A 161 -13.63 3.49 -9.25
C ARG A 161 -15.05 3.12 -9.68
N PHE A 162 -15.53 1.92 -9.36
CA PHE A 162 -16.86 1.45 -9.73
C PHE A 162 -17.98 2.30 -9.13
N THR A 163 -17.81 2.76 -7.88
CA THR A 163 -18.79 3.60 -7.17
C THR A 163 -18.62 5.10 -7.43
N GLY A 164 -17.67 5.52 -8.27
CA GLY A 164 -17.41 6.93 -8.56
C GLY A 164 -16.86 7.74 -7.37
N SER A 165 -16.24 7.08 -6.39
CA SER A 165 -15.74 7.67 -5.15
C SER A 165 -14.21 7.73 -5.06
N LEU A 166 -13.52 7.71 -6.21
CA LEU A 166 -12.07 7.96 -6.24
C LEU A 166 -11.77 9.39 -5.75
N LEU A 167 -10.71 9.52 -4.96
CA LEU A 167 -10.20 10.81 -4.52
C LEU A 167 -9.30 11.41 -5.60
N HIS A 168 -9.37 12.73 -5.81
CA HIS A 168 -8.42 13.38 -6.69
C HIS A 168 -7.06 13.51 -5.99
N LEU A 169 -5.96 13.61 -6.74
CA LEU A 169 -4.62 13.70 -6.16
C LEU A 169 -4.49 14.91 -5.21
N HIS A 170 -5.16 16.02 -5.51
CA HIS A 170 -5.15 17.20 -4.65
C HIS A 170 -5.83 16.97 -3.28
N ASP A 171 -6.85 16.11 -3.21
CA ASP A 171 -7.50 15.72 -1.95
C ASP A 171 -6.54 14.95 -1.05
N LEU A 172 -5.62 14.20 -1.68
CA LEU A 172 -4.59 13.41 -1.02
C LEU A 172 -3.40 14.26 -0.52
N ASN A 173 -3.39 15.57 -0.74
CA ASN A 173 -2.34 16.44 -0.20
C ASN A 173 -2.44 16.60 1.33
N ARG A 174 -3.64 16.44 1.92
CA ARG A 174 -3.89 16.70 3.35
C ARG A 174 -4.86 15.68 3.95
N PHE A 175 -4.34 14.51 4.33
CA PHE A 175 -5.13 13.39 4.86
C PHE A 175 -5.96 13.73 6.10
N PHE A 176 -5.48 14.63 6.97
CA PHE A 176 -6.18 15.02 8.19
C PHE A 176 -7.52 15.73 7.95
N ARG A 177 -7.79 16.17 6.71
CA ARG A 177 -9.07 16.77 6.30
C ARG A 177 -10.07 15.74 5.77
N LEU A 178 -9.62 14.51 5.51
CA LEU A 178 -10.46 13.47 4.95
C LEU A 178 -11.33 12.84 6.03
N PRO A 179 -12.59 12.49 5.71
CA PRO A 179 -13.43 11.72 6.60
C PRO A 179 -12.84 10.32 6.80
N ARG A 180 -13.04 9.73 7.99
CA ARG A 180 -12.40 8.46 8.37
C ARG A 180 -12.58 7.33 7.35
N HIS A 181 -13.77 7.22 6.76
CA HIS A 181 -14.08 6.16 5.79
C HIS A 181 -13.30 6.26 4.47
N GLN A 182 -12.68 7.42 4.19
CA GLN A 182 -11.85 7.65 3.00
C GLN A 182 -10.36 7.46 3.28
N VAL A 183 -9.92 7.42 4.53
CA VAL A 183 -8.50 7.39 4.89
C VAL A 183 -7.80 6.15 4.32
N ASP A 184 -8.41 4.98 4.44
CA ASP A 184 -7.80 3.75 3.90
C ASP A 184 -7.72 3.79 2.36
N LEU A 185 -8.70 4.41 1.69
CA LEU A 185 -8.65 4.64 0.24
C LEU A 185 -7.55 5.66 -0.12
N ALA A 186 -7.37 6.69 0.68
CA ALA A 186 -6.32 7.69 0.50
C ALA A 186 -4.93 7.07 0.56
N TYR A 187 -4.69 6.18 1.54
CA TYR A 187 -3.47 5.37 1.62
C TYR A 187 -3.28 4.50 0.36
N SER A 188 -4.31 3.72 -0.01
CA SER A 188 -4.25 2.86 -1.22
C SER A 188 -3.93 3.68 -2.49
N GLN A 189 -4.62 4.80 -2.71
CA GLN A 189 -4.38 5.67 -3.87
C GLN A 189 -2.98 6.32 -3.82
N SER A 190 -2.49 6.69 -2.65
CA SER A 190 -1.16 7.28 -2.49
C SER A 190 -0.04 6.31 -2.83
N ALA A 191 -0.15 5.06 -2.37
CA ALA A 191 0.75 4.00 -2.82
C ALA A 191 0.68 3.82 -4.34
N ALA A 192 -0.52 3.71 -4.90
CA ALA A 192 -0.71 3.59 -6.35
C ALA A 192 -0.12 4.77 -7.15
N ALA A 193 -0.16 5.99 -6.60
CA ALA A 193 0.42 7.18 -7.22
C ALA A 193 1.94 7.11 -7.26
N VAL A 194 2.59 6.63 -6.20
CA VAL A 194 4.04 6.41 -6.17
C VAL A 194 4.45 5.26 -7.10
N TYR A 195 3.70 4.16 -7.15
CA TYR A 195 3.95 3.11 -8.15
C TYR A 195 3.81 3.63 -9.58
N PHE A 196 2.79 4.46 -9.85
CA PHE A 196 2.62 5.08 -11.17
C PHE A 196 3.76 6.04 -11.52
N LEU A 197 4.26 6.82 -10.56
CA LEU A 197 5.44 7.67 -10.71
C LEU A 197 6.69 6.84 -11.04
N ILE A 198 6.92 5.72 -10.34
CA ILE A 198 8.06 4.83 -10.59
C ILE A 198 7.94 4.18 -11.98
N ASP A 199 6.75 3.71 -12.34
CA ASP A 199 6.49 3.05 -13.63
C ASP A 199 6.67 4.02 -14.81
N SER A 200 6.24 5.26 -14.65
CA SER A 200 6.26 6.27 -15.72
C SER A 200 7.62 6.95 -15.89
N TYR A 201 8.34 7.24 -14.79
CA TYR A 201 9.56 8.07 -14.81
C TYR A 201 10.79 7.37 -14.21
N GLY A 202 10.65 6.11 -13.78
CA GLY A 202 11.71 5.32 -13.18
C GLY A 202 11.99 5.66 -11.71
N GLN A 203 12.67 4.74 -11.01
CA GLN A 203 13.03 4.89 -9.59
C GLN A 203 13.91 6.13 -9.32
N SER A 204 14.71 6.55 -10.31
CA SER A 204 15.59 7.72 -10.21
C SER A 204 14.82 9.03 -10.05
N SER A 205 13.57 9.11 -10.53
CA SER A 205 12.73 10.31 -10.40
C SER A 205 12.51 10.69 -8.93
N ILE A 206 12.18 9.72 -8.07
CA ILE A 206 12.00 9.92 -6.62
C ILE A 206 13.28 10.47 -6.00
N ARG A 207 14.43 9.88 -6.36
CA ARG A 207 15.73 10.37 -5.87
C ARG A 207 15.99 11.81 -6.31
N SER A 208 15.73 12.15 -7.56
CA SER A 208 15.88 13.52 -8.07
C SER A 208 14.98 14.52 -7.35
N ILE A 209 13.72 14.13 -7.06
CA ILE A 209 12.78 14.94 -6.27
C ILE A 209 13.35 15.20 -4.88
N LEU A 210 13.77 14.15 -4.16
CA LEU A 210 14.30 14.28 -2.80
C LEU A 210 15.59 15.13 -2.75
N LEU A 211 16.48 14.98 -3.74
CA LEU A 211 17.71 15.80 -3.84
C LEU A 211 17.40 17.29 -4.05
N LYS A 212 16.34 17.63 -4.79
CA LYS A 212 15.92 19.01 -4.98
C LYS A 212 15.23 19.56 -3.72
N LEU A 213 14.39 18.76 -3.05
CA LEU A 213 13.81 19.13 -1.75
C LEU A 213 14.88 19.44 -0.71
N GLU A 214 15.96 18.65 -0.64
CA GLU A 214 17.08 18.88 0.28
C GLU A 214 17.73 20.26 0.06
N LYS A 215 17.86 20.66 -1.21
CA LYS A 215 18.36 21.97 -1.63
C LYS A 215 17.38 23.13 -1.37
N GLY A 216 16.19 22.82 -0.85
CA GLY A 216 15.18 23.81 -0.47
C GLY A 216 14.27 24.25 -1.62
N TYR A 217 14.16 23.49 -2.70
CA TYR A 217 13.11 23.73 -3.71
C TYR A 217 11.72 23.31 -3.16
N SER A 218 10.65 23.84 -3.73
CA SER A 218 9.29 23.35 -3.42
C SER A 218 9.09 21.93 -3.96
N PHE A 219 8.06 21.22 -3.50
CA PHE A 219 7.76 19.89 -4.03
C PHE A 219 7.34 19.96 -5.50
N GLU A 220 6.53 20.96 -5.85
CA GLU A 220 6.06 21.24 -7.20
C GLU A 220 7.25 21.46 -8.17
N ASP A 221 8.19 22.33 -7.80
CA ASP A 221 9.38 22.60 -8.63
C ASP A 221 10.29 21.36 -8.70
N SER A 222 10.42 20.64 -7.60
CA SER A 222 11.24 19.42 -7.52
C SER A 222 10.67 18.32 -8.40
N PHE A 223 9.34 18.17 -8.42
CA PHE A 223 8.61 17.22 -9.23
C PHE A 223 8.74 17.54 -10.72
N ALA A 224 8.41 18.78 -11.10
CA ALA A 224 8.48 19.23 -12.49
C ALA A 224 9.89 19.07 -13.07
N ALA A 225 10.91 19.50 -12.33
CA ALA A 225 12.29 19.39 -12.80
C ALA A 225 12.89 17.96 -12.72
N SER A 226 12.14 16.97 -12.21
CA SER A 226 12.59 15.57 -12.15
C SER A 226 11.82 14.64 -13.07
N THR A 227 10.65 15.07 -13.54
CA THR A 227 9.73 14.28 -14.38
C THR A 227 9.43 14.95 -15.72
N ASP A 228 9.93 16.18 -15.94
CA ASP A 228 9.61 17.06 -17.07
C ASP A 228 8.10 17.31 -17.23
N GLN A 229 7.33 17.16 -16.15
CA GLN A 229 5.87 17.27 -16.14
C GLN A 229 5.38 17.92 -14.85
N ASP A 230 4.39 18.80 -14.95
CA ASP A 230 3.78 19.39 -13.75
C ASP A 230 2.83 18.43 -13.02
N LEU A 231 2.45 18.79 -11.78
CA LEU A 231 1.57 17.95 -10.97
C LEU A 231 0.13 17.87 -11.49
N VAL A 232 -0.33 18.86 -12.28
CA VAL A 232 -1.70 18.88 -12.82
C VAL A 232 -1.82 17.83 -13.91
N ASP A 233 -0.86 17.82 -14.84
CA ASP A 233 -0.77 16.84 -15.90
C ASP A 233 -0.54 15.44 -15.30
N PHE A 234 0.35 15.31 -14.31
CA PHE A 234 0.57 14.03 -13.62
C PHE A 234 -0.73 13.52 -12.97
N SER A 235 -1.48 14.40 -12.28
CA SER A 235 -2.76 14.04 -11.67
C SER A 235 -3.77 13.54 -12.71
N ARG A 236 -3.80 14.15 -13.89
CA ARG A 236 -4.67 13.75 -15.00
C ARG A 236 -4.28 12.37 -15.54
N ASP A 237 -3.00 12.14 -15.75
CA ASP A 237 -2.48 10.85 -16.24
C ASP A 237 -2.69 9.74 -15.22
N TYR A 238 -2.40 10.01 -13.94
CA TYR A 238 -2.68 9.11 -12.82
C TYR A 238 -4.15 8.74 -12.73
N THR A 239 -5.06 9.71 -12.91
CA THR A 239 -6.51 9.44 -12.90
C THR A 239 -6.91 8.51 -14.05
N ARG A 240 -6.31 8.65 -15.24
CA ARG A 240 -6.52 7.72 -16.36
C ARG A 240 -5.96 6.34 -16.04
N TYR A 241 -4.77 6.26 -15.46
CA TYR A 241 -4.15 5.01 -15.01
C TYR A 241 -5.02 4.25 -14.01
N LEU A 242 -5.57 4.92 -12.98
CA LEU A 242 -6.46 4.27 -12.02
C LEU A 242 -7.70 3.66 -12.69
N LYS A 243 -8.22 4.33 -13.73
CA LYS A 243 -9.40 3.87 -14.46
C LYS A 243 -9.13 2.64 -15.35
N SER A 244 -7.90 2.46 -15.84
CA SER A 244 -7.53 1.33 -16.68
C SER A 244 -7.00 0.13 -15.87
N ALA A 245 -6.04 0.36 -14.98
CA ALA A 245 -5.30 -0.70 -14.28
C ALA A 245 -6.14 -1.48 -13.26
N TYR A 246 -7.21 -0.87 -12.73
CA TYR A 246 -8.03 -1.46 -11.66
C TYR A 246 -9.46 -1.80 -12.12
N LEU A 247 -9.72 -1.93 -13.42
CA LEU A 247 -11.08 -2.11 -13.95
C LEU A 247 -11.79 -3.38 -13.43
N TRP A 248 -11.12 -4.54 -13.49
CA TRP A 248 -11.76 -5.84 -13.29
C TRP A 248 -11.61 -6.41 -11.88
N LEU A 249 -10.81 -5.78 -11.02
CA LEU A 249 -10.48 -6.33 -9.70
C LEU A 249 -11.67 -6.34 -8.74
N VAL A 250 -12.66 -5.47 -8.93
CA VAL A 250 -13.91 -5.46 -8.15
C VAL A 250 -14.67 -6.78 -8.26
N LEU A 251 -14.51 -7.52 -9.36
CA LEU A 251 -15.14 -8.82 -9.57
C LEU A 251 -14.65 -9.89 -8.58
N ILE A 252 -13.46 -9.71 -8.00
CA ILE A 252 -12.90 -10.61 -6.98
C ILE A 252 -13.76 -10.59 -5.69
N GLU A 253 -14.41 -9.47 -5.36
CA GLU A 253 -15.31 -9.41 -4.18
C GLU A 253 -16.63 -10.16 -4.39
N PHE A 254 -16.94 -10.59 -5.61
CA PHE A 254 -18.18 -11.27 -5.95
C PHE A 254 -17.93 -12.71 -6.44
N PRO A 255 -17.40 -13.61 -5.59
CA PRO A 255 -17.13 -14.99 -5.98
C PRO A 255 -18.40 -15.73 -6.42
N SER A 256 -19.57 -15.30 -5.92
CA SER A 256 -20.88 -15.83 -6.31
C SER A 256 -21.25 -15.57 -7.77
N LEU A 257 -20.63 -14.60 -8.45
CA LEU A 257 -20.84 -14.40 -9.88
C LEU A 257 -20.42 -15.61 -10.70
N ILE A 258 -19.46 -16.41 -10.23
CA ILE A 258 -19.09 -17.66 -10.90
C ILE A 258 -20.29 -18.61 -10.91
N PHE A 259 -21.03 -18.73 -9.80
CA PHE A 259 -22.21 -19.60 -9.73
C PHE A 259 -23.40 -19.10 -10.55
N ILE A 260 -23.42 -17.83 -10.97
CA ILE A 260 -24.44 -17.28 -11.88
C ILE A 260 -23.99 -17.41 -13.34
N LEU A 261 -22.74 -17.02 -13.63
CA LEU A 261 -22.18 -17.00 -14.98
C LEU A 261 -21.89 -18.40 -15.50
N PHE A 262 -21.47 -19.33 -14.64
CA PHE A 262 -21.10 -20.68 -15.06
C PHE A 262 -22.29 -21.49 -15.58
N PRO A 263 -23.47 -21.53 -14.92
CA PRO A 263 -24.66 -22.15 -15.50
C PRO A 263 -25.07 -21.49 -16.81
N ILE A 264 -25.07 -20.16 -16.90
CA ILE A 264 -25.40 -19.43 -18.14
C ILE A 264 -24.45 -19.85 -19.27
N LEU A 265 -23.15 -19.92 -19.00
CA LEU A 265 -22.14 -20.31 -19.99
C LEU A 265 -22.33 -21.77 -20.43
N LEU A 266 -22.62 -22.69 -19.49
CA LEU A 266 -22.93 -24.08 -19.80
C LEU A 266 -24.22 -24.21 -20.63
N THR A 267 -25.26 -23.47 -20.28
CA THR A 267 -26.52 -23.45 -21.03
C THR A 267 -26.30 -22.91 -22.44
N CYS A 268 -25.59 -21.79 -22.60
CA CYS A 268 -25.23 -21.26 -23.91
C CYS A 268 -24.38 -22.23 -24.72
N ALA A 269 -23.35 -22.85 -24.12
CA ALA A 269 -22.53 -23.86 -24.77
C ALA A 269 -23.34 -25.08 -25.21
N PHE A 270 -24.27 -25.55 -24.37
CA PHE A 270 -25.20 -26.63 -24.69
C PHE A 270 -26.10 -26.25 -25.87
N ILE A 271 -26.70 -25.06 -25.86
CA ILE A 271 -27.55 -24.57 -26.95
C ILE A 271 -26.76 -24.47 -28.26
N LEU A 272 -25.58 -23.86 -28.23
CA LEU A 272 -24.71 -23.73 -29.41
C LEU A 272 -24.29 -25.11 -29.95
N ARG A 273 -23.96 -26.05 -29.06
CA ARG A 273 -23.63 -27.44 -29.42
C ARG A 273 -24.85 -28.16 -30.02
N TYR A 274 -26.02 -27.99 -29.42
CA TYR A 274 -27.27 -28.58 -29.89
C TYR A 274 -27.58 -28.12 -31.33
N TYR A 275 -27.51 -26.81 -31.61
CA TYR A 275 -27.73 -26.29 -32.96
C TYR A 275 -26.65 -26.70 -33.96
N ARG A 276 -25.38 -26.78 -33.54
CA ARG A 276 -24.30 -27.31 -34.39
C ARG A 276 -24.53 -28.77 -34.77
N ASN A 277 -24.86 -29.61 -33.78
CA ASN A 277 -25.12 -31.03 -34.01
C ASN A 277 -26.33 -31.24 -34.93
N LYS A 278 -27.39 -30.44 -34.78
CA LYS A 278 -28.56 -30.51 -35.66
C LYS A 278 -28.24 -30.16 -37.12
N LYS A 279 -27.30 -29.23 -37.37
CA LYS A 279 -26.81 -28.93 -38.73
C LYS A 279 -26.01 -30.10 -39.33
N ILE A 280 -25.19 -30.76 -38.52
CA ILE A 280 -24.40 -31.93 -38.95
C ILE A 280 -25.33 -33.10 -39.30
N LEU A 281 -26.31 -33.40 -38.44
CA LEU A 281 -27.30 -34.46 -38.69
C LEU A 281 -28.11 -34.23 -39.97
N LYS A 282 -28.55 -32.99 -40.22
CA LYS A 282 -29.22 -32.64 -41.49
C LYS A 282 -28.32 -32.86 -42.71
N LYS A 283 -27.02 -32.59 -42.58
CA LYS A 283 -26.06 -32.82 -43.66
C LYS A 283 -25.91 -34.32 -43.95
N TRP A 284 -25.81 -35.15 -42.91
CA TRP A 284 -25.74 -36.61 -43.05
C TRP A 284 -27.02 -37.22 -43.64
N GLN A 285 -28.21 -36.71 -43.28
CA GLN A 285 -29.46 -37.16 -43.88
C GLN A 285 -29.55 -36.87 -45.38
N ILE A 286 -29.11 -35.67 -45.80
CA ILE A 286 -29.06 -35.32 -47.22
C ILE A 286 -28.02 -36.19 -47.95
N GLU A 287 -26.87 -36.46 -47.35
CA GLU A 287 -25.87 -37.37 -47.91
C GLU A 287 -26.42 -38.80 -48.04
N GLU A 288 -27.10 -39.35 -47.03
CA GLU A 288 -27.73 -40.68 -47.08
C GLU A 288 -28.84 -40.77 -48.14
N GLU A 289 -29.72 -39.77 -48.27
CA GLU A 289 -30.76 -39.71 -49.30
C GLU A 289 -30.15 -39.64 -50.72
N LEU A 290 -29.04 -38.92 -50.89
CA LEU A 290 -28.30 -38.87 -52.16
C LEU A 290 -27.66 -40.23 -52.49
N TYR A 291 -27.03 -40.90 -51.51
CA TYR A 291 -26.44 -42.22 -51.71
C TYR A 291 -27.50 -43.30 -52.03
N GLN A 292 -28.65 -43.28 -51.35
CA GLN A 292 -29.75 -44.21 -51.64
C GLN A 292 -30.39 -43.96 -53.01
N GLY A 293 -30.57 -42.70 -53.41
CA GLY A 293 -31.08 -42.36 -54.73
C GLY A 293 -30.12 -42.75 -55.88
N ASP A 294 -28.80 -42.62 -55.67
CA ASP A 294 -27.79 -43.10 -56.61
C ASP A 294 -27.81 -44.65 -56.71
N ASP A 295 -27.90 -45.37 -55.59
CA ASP A 295 -27.96 -46.83 -55.58
C ASP A 295 -29.24 -47.40 -56.24
N GLU A 296 -30.41 -46.76 -56.06
CA GLU A 296 -31.65 -47.12 -56.77
C GLU A 296 -31.55 -46.85 -58.27
N TYR A 297 -30.91 -45.74 -58.68
CA TYR A 297 -30.71 -45.38 -60.08
C TYR A 297 -29.86 -46.42 -60.85
N TRP A 298 -28.87 -47.04 -60.19
CA TRP A 298 -28.04 -48.11 -60.78
C TRP A 298 -28.70 -49.50 -60.73
N GLN A 299 -29.81 -49.69 -60.01
CA GLN A 299 -30.56 -50.95 -59.99
C GLN A 299 -31.69 -51.00 -61.04
N GLU A 300 -32.19 -49.85 -61.51
CA GLU A 300 -33.24 -49.76 -62.53
C GLU A 300 -32.74 -49.59 -63.98
N SER A 301 -31.41 -49.45 -64.19
CA SER A 301 -30.74 -49.32 -65.50
C SER A 301 -30.11 -50.62 -65.98
#